data_AF-A0A3M9ZLJ0-F1
#
_entry.id   AF-A0A3M9ZLJ0-F1
#
_cell.length_a   1.000
_cell.length_b   1.000
_cell.length_c   1.000
_cell.angle_alpha   90.00
_cell.angle_beta   90.00
_cell.angle_gamma   90.00
#
_symmetry.space_group_name_H-M   'P 1'
#
loop_
_entity.id
_entity.type
_entity.pdbx_description
1 polymer ?
#
loop_
_entity_poly.entity_id
_entity_poly.type
_entity_poly.pdbx_seq_one_letter_code
_entity_poly.pdbx_strand_id
1 'polypeptide(L)'
;MGSLMTFKEAAAVILREAQKPLHYDVITTRALQGNLIESQGLTPASTMGSILSQDIKENGSRSEFVHRGNGMYGLNPGYATTGKQRRKAKGKRRGSRTRGGNAAPVTGNCGKRLRDYIESNIDLDTNHELVILRHLLKHRLAHHGQLAEELARYNGLNDSDLDDVKKLIGVPQLQKLERLNFITNRKTNGRNESEWGCALSIHDAARIMEALLDKLADYQRKHDLPLAPKRGRGIDWRIHADMLSSPGDVQPQRPTGPKPGGTAGPGPDGTNSWIWSVNADNFKIMRSHQVWASQAEIEKIQDRVKPGDLVAFYLIGHGGFVAVYEFVGDWYRSPAPMWSDESGGIIHKSQIRLKQVKEGFAPMSDLEGRLSIFQDASDNRHLLKLRSGGGYPGNNGKPIPSPDMQIIIGSLGRGNFPLEI
;
A
#
# COMPACT_ATOMS: atom_id res chain seq x y z
N MET A 1 9.02 -32.88 -25.79
CA MET A 1 9.12 -31.77 -24.81
C MET A 1 9.79 -30.60 -25.51
N GLY A 2 9.13 -29.44 -25.57
CA GLY A 2 9.65 -28.24 -26.24
C GLY A 2 10.77 -27.59 -25.44
N SER A 3 11.75 -26.97 -26.12
CA SER A 3 12.80 -26.19 -25.48
C SER A 3 12.23 -24.92 -24.86
N LEU A 4 12.65 -24.58 -23.63
CA LEU A 4 12.32 -23.31 -22.98
C LEU A 4 12.82 -22.14 -23.83
N MET A 5 12.02 -21.08 -23.91
CA MET A 5 12.30 -19.85 -24.65
C MET A 5 12.99 -18.82 -23.76
N THR A 6 13.60 -17.82 -24.38
CA THR A 6 14.01 -16.60 -23.68
C THR A 6 12.79 -15.72 -23.37
N PHE A 7 12.93 -14.81 -22.40
CA PHE A 7 11.89 -13.82 -22.06
C PHE A 7 11.39 -13.04 -23.27
N LYS A 8 12.33 -12.65 -24.16
CA LYS A 8 12.02 -11.92 -25.39
C LYS A 8 11.23 -12.77 -26.39
N GLU A 9 11.63 -14.01 -26.61
CA GLU A 9 10.94 -14.94 -27.52
C GLU A 9 9.53 -15.27 -27.03
N ALA A 10 9.37 -15.54 -25.73
CA ALA A 10 8.06 -15.79 -25.15
C ALA A 10 7.16 -14.56 -25.19
N ALA A 11 7.71 -13.36 -24.98
CA ALA A 11 6.94 -12.12 -25.15
C ALA A 11 6.39 -11.97 -26.58
N ALA A 12 7.19 -12.31 -27.59
CA ALA A 12 6.74 -12.28 -28.98
C ALA A 12 5.62 -13.29 -29.24
N VAL A 13 5.72 -14.52 -28.70
CA VAL A 13 4.65 -15.54 -28.81
C VAL A 13 3.35 -15.02 -28.19
N ILE A 14 3.41 -14.56 -26.94
CA ILE A 14 2.22 -14.10 -26.21
C ILE A 14 1.57 -12.88 -26.88
N LEU A 15 2.37 -11.94 -27.40
CA LEU A 15 1.84 -10.77 -28.10
C LEU A 15 1.25 -11.11 -29.47
N ARG A 16 1.80 -12.12 -30.18
CA ARG A 16 1.22 -12.63 -31.44
C ARG A 16 -0.08 -13.35 -31.18
N GLU A 17 -0.19 -14.14 -30.12
CA GLU A 17 -1.44 -14.79 -29.76
C GLU A 17 -2.51 -13.76 -29.36
N ALA A 18 -2.11 -12.70 -28.64
CA ALA A 18 -3.04 -11.69 -28.16
C ALA A 18 -3.51 -10.72 -29.25
N GLN A 19 -2.72 -10.51 -30.31
CA GLN A 19 -2.98 -9.54 -31.39
C GLN A 19 -3.26 -8.10 -30.90
N LYS A 20 -2.87 -7.77 -29.66
CA LYS A 20 -3.05 -6.46 -29.03
C LYS A 20 -1.93 -6.17 -28.03
N PRO A 21 -1.64 -4.90 -27.71
CA PRO A 21 -0.68 -4.57 -26.67
C PRO A 21 -1.09 -5.12 -25.30
N LEU A 22 -0.13 -5.64 -24.55
CA LEU A 22 -0.32 -6.18 -23.21
C LEU A 22 0.68 -5.55 -22.22
N HIS A 23 0.29 -5.48 -20.94
CA HIS A 23 1.21 -5.07 -19.88
C HIS A 23 2.29 -6.12 -19.69
N TYR A 24 3.53 -5.72 -19.38
CA TYR A 24 4.63 -6.67 -19.19
C TYR A 24 4.32 -7.75 -18.13
N ASP A 25 3.56 -7.41 -17.08
CA ASP A 25 3.10 -8.38 -16.08
C ASP A 25 2.24 -9.50 -16.70
N VAL A 26 1.36 -9.14 -17.63
CA VAL A 26 0.48 -10.08 -18.33
C VAL A 26 1.29 -10.95 -19.29
N ILE A 27 2.26 -10.35 -19.97
CA ILE A 27 3.17 -11.07 -20.86
C ILE A 27 3.96 -12.12 -20.08
N THR A 28 4.56 -11.73 -18.95
CA THR A 28 5.31 -12.64 -18.07
C THR A 28 4.45 -13.74 -17.49
N THR A 29 3.25 -13.41 -17.02
CA THR A 29 2.33 -14.38 -16.41
C THR A 29 1.94 -15.45 -17.40
N ARG A 30 1.55 -15.06 -18.62
CA ARG A 30 1.19 -16.03 -19.68
C ARG A 30 2.38 -16.86 -20.14
N ALA A 31 3.56 -16.25 -20.19
CA ALA A 31 4.78 -16.97 -20.56
C ALA A 31 5.18 -18.03 -19.51
N LEU A 32 5.03 -17.75 -18.21
CA LEU A 32 5.25 -18.72 -17.13
C LEU A 32 4.18 -19.82 -17.14
N GLN A 33 2.90 -19.45 -17.28
CA GLN A 33 1.78 -20.40 -17.31
C GLN A 33 1.82 -21.33 -18.51
N GLY A 34 2.24 -20.82 -19.67
CA GLY A 34 2.45 -21.62 -20.88
C GLY A 34 3.72 -22.47 -20.85
N ASN A 35 4.46 -22.47 -19.73
CA ASN A 35 5.80 -23.06 -19.62
C ASN A 35 6.74 -22.63 -20.77
N LEU A 36 6.55 -21.41 -21.28
CA LEU A 36 7.38 -20.84 -22.33
C LEU A 36 8.71 -20.33 -21.75
N ILE A 37 8.68 -19.84 -20.51
CA ILE A 37 9.84 -19.39 -19.76
C ILE A 37 9.81 -19.96 -18.34
N GLU A 38 10.98 -20.01 -17.71
CA GLU A 38 11.12 -20.23 -16.27
C GLU A 38 11.84 -19.02 -15.66
N SER A 39 11.54 -18.71 -14.41
CA SER A 39 12.27 -17.68 -13.68
C SER A 39 12.60 -18.12 -12.26
N GLN A 40 13.83 -17.85 -11.84
CA GLN A 40 14.29 -18.04 -10.46
C GLN A 40 14.43 -16.71 -9.71
N GLY A 41 14.12 -15.58 -10.34
CA GLY A 41 14.15 -14.26 -9.71
C GLY A 41 12.82 -13.95 -9.01
N LEU A 42 12.85 -13.09 -7.99
CA LEU A 42 11.67 -12.64 -7.26
C LEU A 42 10.75 -11.73 -8.10
N THR A 43 11.28 -11.13 -9.17
CA THR A 43 10.60 -10.09 -9.95
C THR A 43 10.64 -10.37 -11.47
N PRO A 44 10.16 -11.53 -11.95
CA PRO A 44 10.20 -11.90 -13.37
C PRO A 44 9.47 -10.90 -14.26
N ALA A 45 8.44 -10.24 -13.73
CA ALA A 45 7.72 -9.21 -14.47
C ALA A 45 8.55 -7.94 -14.66
N SER A 46 9.21 -7.45 -13.61
CA SER A 46 10.16 -6.35 -13.74
C SER A 46 11.28 -6.70 -14.73
N THR A 47 11.79 -7.94 -14.70
CA THR A 47 12.79 -8.42 -15.67
C THR A 47 12.26 -8.40 -17.11
N MET A 48 11.04 -8.88 -17.34
CA MET A 48 10.39 -8.82 -18.67
C MET A 48 10.26 -7.38 -19.16
N GLY A 49 9.75 -6.47 -18.31
CA GLY A 49 9.60 -5.06 -18.64
C GLY A 49 10.94 -4.42 -18.99
N SER A 50 12.00 -4.68 -18.21
CA SER A 50 13.34 -4.18 -18.49
C SER A 50 13.91 -4.71 -19.81
N ILE A 51 13.75 -6.01 -20.10
CA ILE A 51 14.23 -6.63 -21.35
C ILE A 51 13.54 -6.02 -22.57
N LEU A 52 12.21 -5.85 -22.53
CA LEU A 52 11.45 -5.27 -23.63
C LEU A 52 11.79 -3.79 -23.83
N SER A 53 11.90 -3.01 -22.74
CA SER A 53 12.34 -1.61 -22.79
C SER A 53 13.75 -1.47 -23.37
N GLN A 54 14.68 -2.32 -22.94
CA GLN A 54 16.07 -2.30 -23.42
C GLN A 54 16.14 -2.66 -24.90
N ASP A 55 15.40 -3.68 -25.34
CA ASP A 55 15.37 -4.06 -26.75
C ASP A 55 14.85 -2.93 -27.66
N ILE A 56 13.79 -2.24 -27.22
CA ILE A 56 13.24 -1.09 -27.94
C ILE A 56 14.24 0.06 -27.98
N LYS A 57 14.94 0.31 -26.87
CA LYS A 57 15.96 1.37 -26.78
C LYS A 57 17.16 1.09 -27.70
N GLU A 58 17.62 -0.15 -27.77
CA GLU A 58 18.79 -0.55 -28.58
C GLU A 58 18.46 -0.67 -30.07
N ASN A 59 17.26 -1.17 -30.41
CA ASN A 59 16.90 -1.49 -31.79
C ASN A 59 15.94 -0.48 -32.44
N GLY A 60 15.30 0.39 -31.66
CA GLY A 60 14.40 1.43 -32.17
C GLY A 60 13.30 0.87 -33.07
N SER A 61 13.16 1.43 -34.28
CA SER A 61 12.18 0.96 -35.28
C SER A 61 12.44 -0.46 -35.80
N ARG A 62 13.62 -1.04 -35.54
CA ARG A 62 13.98 -2.42 -35.87
C ARG A 62 13.66 -3.41 -34.74
N SER A 63 13.19 -2.96 -33.58
CA SER A 63 12.69 -3.85 -32.52
C SER A 63 11.40 -4.53 -32.97
N GLU A 64 11.23 -5.77 -32.53
CA GLU A 64 9.98 -6.51 -32.68
C GLU A 64 8.84 -5.94 -31.84
N PHE A 65 9.19 -5.16 -30.81
CA PHE A 65 8.27 -4.62 -29.84
C PHE A 65 8.12 -3.11 -30.00
N VAL A 66 7.01 -2.58 -29.51
CA VAL A 66 6.77 -1.15 -29.40
C VAL A 66 6.14 -0.83 -28.05
N HIS A 67 6.64 0.23 -27.41
CA HIS A 67 6.11 0.71 -26.12
C HIS A 67 4.86 1.57 -26.37
N ARG A 68 3.80 1.33 -25.60
CA ARG A 68 2.50 2.01 -25.70
C ARG A 68 2.15 2.86 -24.47
N GLY A 69 3.09 3.07 -23.56
CA GLY A 69 2.88 3.81 -22.32
C GLY A 69 2.40 2.92 -21.18
N ASN A 70 2.59 3.37 -19.93
CA ASN A 70 2.11 2.68 -18.72
C ASN A 70 2.47 1.18 -18.65
N GLY A 71 3.69 0.80 -19.08
CA GLY A 71 4.16 -0.59 -19.06
C GLY A 71 3.54 -1.51 -20.13
N MET A 72 2.83 -0.95 -21.11
CA MET A 72 2.21 -1.71 -22.20
C MET A 72 3.17 -1.89 -23.39
N TYR A 73 3.26 -3.12 -23.90
CA TYR A 73 4.08 -3.49 -25.05
C TYR A 73 3.20 -4.17 -26.11
N GLY A 74 3.44 -3.85 -27.38
CA GLY A 74 2.80 -4.53 -28.52
C GLY A 74 3.83 -4.97 -29.54
N LEU A 75 3.38 -5.69 -30.57
CA LEU A 75 4.21 -5.98 -31.74
C LEU A 75 4.34 -4.74 -32.62
N ASN A 76 5.54 -4.50 -33.12
CA ASN A 76 5.81 -3.47 -34.10
C ASN A 76 5.33 -3.94 -35.49
N PRO A 77 4.32 -3.28 -36.11
CA PRO A 77 3.84 -3.66 -37.44
C PRO A 77 4.92 -3.58 -38.53
N GLY A 78 5.95 -2.73 -38.33
CA GLY A 78 7.08 -2.57 -39.24
C GLY A 78 8.20 -3.60 -39.06
N TYR A 79 8.07 -4.55 -38.13
CA TYR A 79 9.12 -5.53 -37.84
C TYR A 79 9.38 -6.50 -39.01
N ALA A 80 8.34 -6.81 -39.80
CA ALA A 80 8.43 -7.77 -40.90
C ALA A 80 9.31 -7.31 -42.07
N THR A 81 9.70 -6.03 -42.15
CA THR A 81 10.52 -5.51 -43.25
C THR A 81 12.03 -5.56 -43.00
N THR A 82 12.53 -5.91 -41.80
CA THR A 82 13.97 -5.73 -41.47
C THR A 82 14.63 -6.76 -40.52
N GLY A 83 14.14 -8.00 -40.40
CA GLY A 83 14.52 -8.84 -39.24
C GLY A 83 14.84 -10.33 -39.38
N LYS A 84 15.11 -10.91 -40.57
CA LYS A 84 15.66 -12.28 -40.68
C LYS A 84 17.17 -12.24 -40.94
N GLN A 85 17.97 -11.98 -39.91
CA GLN A 85 19.38 -12.41 -39.87
C GLN A 85 19.99 -12.24 -38.46
N ARG A 86 20.14 -13.36 -37.73
CA ARG A 86 21.38 -13.87 -37.11
C ARG A 86 21.08 -14.78 -35.91
N ARG A 87 21.24 -16.08 -36.14
CA ARG A 87 21.56 -17.07 -35.10
C ARG A 87 23.08 -17.08 -34.89
N LYS A 88 23.49 -17.32 -33.63
CA LYS A 88 24.72 -17.97 -33.12
C LYS A 88 25.74 -17.11 -32.33
N ALA A 89 26.22 -17.78 -31.26
CA ALA A 89 27.39 -17.57 -30.40
C ALA A 89 27.16 -16.66 -29.18
N LYS A 90 27.52 -17.01 -27.93
CA LYS A 90 28.37 -18.09 -27.37
C LYS A 90 28.15 -18.18 -25.84
N GLY A 91 28.60 -19.28 -25.21
CA GLY A 91 28.40 -19.66 -23.79
C GLY A 91 28.92 -18.66 -22.73
N LYS A 92 28.77 -18.90 -21.42
CA LYS A 92 29.27 -20.09 -20.71
C LYS A 92 28.94 -20.04 -19.18
N ARG A 93 28.43 -21.17 -18.65
CA ARG A 93 28.62 -21.83 -17.32
C ARG A 93 28.07 -21.17 -16.03
N ARG A 94 27.12 -21.85 -15.36
CA ARG A 94 27.21 -22.80 -14.19
C ARG A 94 27.27 -22.04 -12.84
N GLY A 95 26.52 -22.42 -11.80
CA GLY A 95 25.92 -23.71 -11.52
C GLY A 95 24.75 -23.65 -10.53
N SER A 96 23.98 -24.74 -10.57
CA SER A 96 22.84 -25.02 -9.71
C SER A 96 23.31 -25.44 -8.32
N ARG A 97 22.51 -25.11 -7.30
CA ARG A 97 22.41 -25.92 -6.09
C ARG A 97 20.95 -25.93 -5.63
N THR A 98 20.39 -27.12 -5.69
CA THR A 98 19.07 -27.53 -5.21
C THR A 98 19.01 -27.58 -3.68
N ARG A 99 17.82 -27.28 -3.15
CA ARG A 99 17.11 -27.81 -1.94
C ARG A 99 16.15 -26.72 -1.49
N GLY A 100 14.86 -26.89 -1.26
CA GLY A 100 14.04 -28.07 -0.97
C GLY A 100 13.00 -27.59 0.05
N GLY A 101 11.73 -27.56 -0.36
CA GLY A 101 10.47 -27.44 0.39
C GLY A 101 10.39 -26.71 1.74
N ASN A 102 9.45 -25.75 1.87
CA ASN A 102 8.19 -26.00 2.57
C ASN A 102 7.16 -24.88 2.36
N ALA A 103 5.89 -25.25 2.62
CA ALA A 103 4.62 -24.65 2.24
C ALA A 103 4.43 -23.13 2.45
N ALA A 104 3.74 -22.50 1.50
CA ALA A 104 3.30 -21.11 1.53
C ALA A 104 1.96 -20.95 2.28
N PRO A 105 1.71 -19.80 2.96
CA PRO A 105 0.41 -19.48 3.54
C PRO A 105 -0.57 -18.88 2.50
N VAL A 106 -1.85 -19.10 2.77
CA VAL A 106 -3.03 -18.87 1.92
C VAL A 106 -3.16 -17.40 1.48
N THR A 107 -2.82 -17.09 0.23
CA THR A 107 -3.29 -15.87 -0.46
C THR A 107 -4.08 -16.31 -1.69
N GLY A 108 -5.40 -16.21 -1.64
CA GLY A 108 -6.20 -16.65 -2.79
C GLY A 108 -7.69 -16.71 -2.56
N ASN A 109 -8.35 -15.57 -2.26
CA ASN A 109 -9.80 -15.52 -2.47
C ASN A 109 -10.47 -14.12 -2.57
N CYS A 110 -9.79 -12.96 -2.56
CA CYS A 110 -10.57 -11.70 -2.54
C CYS A 110 -11.45 -11.52 -3.79
N GLY A 111 -10.94 -11.82 -4.99
CA GLY A 111 -11.73 -11.71 -6.22
C GLY A 111 -12.98 -12.59 -6.25
N LYS A 112 -12.91 -13.80 -5.68
CA LYS A 112 -14.09 -14.68 -5.57
C LYS A 112 -15.00 -14.28 -4.41
N ARG A 113 -14.49 -13.90 -3.24
CA ARG A 113 -15.30 -13.33 -2.14
C ARG A 113 -16.13 -12.12 -2.58
N LEU A 114 -15.53 -11.23 -3.36
CA LEU A 114 -16.21 -10.03 -3.85
C LEU A 114 -17.26 -10.38 -4.91
N ARG A 115 -16.95 -11.32 -5.80
CA ARG A 115 -17.94 -11.86 -6.75
C ARG A 115 -19.14 -12.45 -6.01
N ASP A 116 -18.89 -13.36 -5.06
CA ASP A 116 -19.94 -14.01 -4.27
C ASP A 116 -20.80 -12.97 -3.54
N TYR A 117 -20.18 -11.90 -3.02
CA TYR A 117 -20.88 -10.77 -2.42
C TYR A 117 -21.77 -10.02 -3.41
N ILE A 118 -21.24 -9.67 -4.59
CA ILE A 118 -22.00 -8.96 -5.63
C ILE A 118 -23.18 -9.81 -6.09
N GLU A 119 -22.97 -11.11 -6.29
CA GLU A 119 -23.96 -12.04 -6.80
C GLU A 119 -25.07 -12.32 -5.77
N SER A 120 -24.75 -12.48 -4.49
CA SER A 120 -25.67 -13.05 -3.49
C SER A 120 -26.07 -12.10 -2.35
N ASN A 121 -25.28 -11.05 -2.05
CA ASN A 121 -25.38 -10.31 -0.77
C ASN A 121 -25.55 -8.78 -0.92
N ILE A 122 -25.59 -8.26 -2.16
CA ILE A 122 -25.95 -6.85 -2.38
C ILE A 122 -27.46 -6.69 -2.23
N ASP A 123 -27.84 -5.83 -1.29
CA ASP A 123 -29.20 -5.37 -1.11
C ASP A 123 -29.57 -4.44 -2.28
N LEU A 124 -30.48 -4.88 -3.13
CA LEU A 124 -30.92 -4.15 -4.33
C LEU A 124 -31.99 -3.11 -4.04
N ASP A 125 -32.30 -2.82 -2.77
CA ASP A 125 -33.16 -1.69 -2.40
C ASP A 125 -32.48 -0.33 -2.67
N THR A 126 -31.14 -0.31 -2.78
CA THR A 126 -30.36 0.85 -3.26
C THR A 126 -29.22 0.41 -4.16
N ASN A 127 -28.74 1.28 -5.08
CA ASN A 127 -27.59 0.98 -5.94
C ASN A 127 -26.23 1.45 -5.38
N HIS A 128 -26.20 2.00 -4.16
CA HIS A 128 -25.04 2.73 -3.66
C HIS A 128 -23.77 1.89 -3.61
N GLU A 129 -23.85 0.63 -3.18
CA GLU A 129 -22.71 -0.29 -3.14
C GLU A 129 -22.16 -0.59 -4.54
N LEU A 130 -23.03 -0.79 -5.53
CA LEU A 130 -22.64 -1.05 -6.91
C LEU A 130 -21.90 0.15 -7.50
N VAL A 131 -22.43 1.36 -7.28
CA VAL A 131 -21.87 2.61 -7.80
C VAL A 131 -20.50 2.90 -7.16
N ILE A 132 -20.37 2.73 -5.85
CA ILE A 132 -19.11 2.92 -5.12
C ILE A 132 -18.06 1.92 -5.61
N LEU A 133 -18.38 0.63 -5.64
CA LEU A 133 -17.44 -0.41 -6.08
C LEU A 133 -17.01 -0.19 -7.53
N ARG A 134 -17.93 0.13 -8.43
CA ARG A 134 -17.63 0.46 -9.83
C ARG A 134 -16.66 1.63 -9.93
N HIS A 135 -16.93 2.72 -9.21
CA HIS A 135 -16.11 3.93 -9.26
C HIS A 135 -14.70 3.66 -8.75
N LEU A 136 -14.57 2.99 -7.61
CA LEU A 136 -13.27 2.65 -7.02
C LEU A 136 -12.49 1.62 -7.86
N LEU A 137 -13.15 0.67 -8.50
CA LEU A 137 -12.49 -0.29 -9.39
C LEU A 137 -11.90 0.41 -10.63
N LYS A 138 -12.56 1.48 -11.11
CA LYS A 138 -12.10 2.28 -12.25
C LYS A 138 -10.99 3.27 -11.88
N HIS A 139 -11.11 3.95 -10.74
CA HIS A 139 -10.25 5.08 -10.38
C HIS A 139 -9.23 4.77 -9.27
N ARG A 140 -9.31 3.59 -8.66
CA ARG A 140 -8.52 3.09 -7.51
C ARG A 140 -8.63 3.87 -6.21
N LEU A 141 -8.91 5.16 -6.30
CA LEU A 141 -9.03 6.11 -5.20
C LEU A 141 -10.10 7.14 -5.55
N ALA A 142 -10.94 7.50 -4.59
CA ALA A 142 -11.87 8.60 -4.73
C ALA A 142 -12.15 9.26 -3.38
N HIS A 143 -12.24 10.59 -3.34
CA HIS A 143 -12.73 11.26 -2.14
C HIS A 143 -14.26 11.15 -2.04
N HIS A 144 -14.82 11.28 -0.84
CA HIS A 144 -16.25 11.05 -0.60
C HIS A 144 -17.16 11.95 -1.46
N GLY A 145 -16.72 13.18 -1.79
CA GLY A 145 -17.44 14.05 -2.74
C GLY A 145 -17.52 13.51 -4.17
N GLN A 146 -16.47 12.88 -4.70
CA GLN A 146 -16.49 12.24 -6.02
C GLN A 146 -17.44 11.04 -6.03
N LEU A 147 -17.46 10.26 -4.94
CA LEU A 147 -18.41 9.16 -4.78
C LEU A 147 -19.84 9.69 -4.68
N ALA A 148 -20.07 10.79 -3.95
CA ALA A 148 -21.37 11.43 -3.84
C ALA A 148 -21.89 11.99 -5.18
N GLU A 149 -21.03 12.61 -6.00
CA GLU A 149 -21.39 13.00 -7.37
C GLU A 149 -21.79 11.79 -8.24
N GLU A 150 -21.03 10.70 -8.14
CA GLU A 150 -21.34 9.48 -8.88
C GLU A 150 -22.67 8.88 -8.41
N LEU A 151 -22.90 8.84 -7.10
CA LEU A 151 -24.16 8.36 -6.51
C LEU A 151 -25.34 9.23 -6.94
N ALA A 152 -25.19 10.56 -6.95
CA ALA A 152 -26.23 11.48 -7.41
C ALA A 152 -26.61 11.16 -8.87
N ARG A 153 -25.59 11.05 -9.73
CA ARG A 153 -25.76 10.75 -11.16
C ARG A 153 -26.47 9.43 -11.42
N TYR A 154 -26.12 8.38 -10.69
CA TYR A 154 -26.72 7.05 -10.86
C TYR A 154 -28.08 6.88 -10.18
N ASN A 155 -28.53 7.88 -9.42
CA ASN A 155 -29.86 7.92 -8.79
C ASN A 155 -30.76 9.02 -9.38
N GLY A 156 -30.43 9.56 -10.56
CA GLY A 156 -31.25 10.56 -11.25
C GLY A 156 -31.23 11.96 -10.63
N LEU A 157 -30.33 12.22 -9.68
CA LEU A 157 -30.12 13.52 -9.05
C LEU A 157 -29.11 14.36 -9.85
N ASN A 158 -29.09 15.68 -9.60
CA ASN A 158 -28.16 16.57 -10.27
C ASN A 158 -26.76 16.49 -9.64
N ASP A 159 -25.81 15.90 -10.35
CA ASP A 159 -24.42 15.73 -9.91
C ASP A 159 -23.60 17.04 -9.88
N SER A 160 -24.19 18.14 -10.35
CA SER A 160 -23.63 19.49 -10.30
C SER A 160 -24.35 20.39 -9.27
N ASP A 161 -25.36 19.87 -8.57
CA ASP A 161 -26.07 20.57 -7.50
C ASP A 161 -25.56 20.10 -6.13
N LEU A 162 -25.03 21.05 -5.36
CA LEU A 162 -24.48 20.77 -4.04
C LEU A 162 -25.53 20.24 -3.06
N ASP A 163 -26.79 20.69 -3.16
CA ASP A 163 -27.84 20.28 -2.24
C ASP A 163 -28.27 18.82 -2.45
N ASP A 164 -28.19 18.34 -3.68
CA ASP A 164 -28.41 16.93 -4.00
C ASP A 164 -27.21 16.06 -3.64
N VAL A 165 -26.00 16.53 -3.94
CA VAL A 165 -24.78 15.77 -3.70
C VAL A 165 -24.45 15.67 -2.21
N LYS A 166 -24.67 16.72 -1.41
CA LYS A 166 -24.33 16.72 0.03
C LYS A 166 -25.09 15.65 0.82
N LYS A 167 -26.30 15.29 0.40
CA LYS A 167 -27.13 14.23 1.01
C LYS A 167 -26.49 12.84 0.89
N LEU A 168 -25.59 12.68 -0.08
CA LEU A 168 -24.94 11.41 -0.43
C LEU A 168 -23.48 11.33 0.05
N ILE A 169 -22.99 12.36 0.75
CA ILE A 169 -21.68 12.31 1.39
C ILE A 169 -21.78 11.40 2.63
N GLY A 170 -20.94 10.37 2.69
CA GLY A 170 -20.84 9.51 3.87
C GLY A 170 -21.98 8.49 4.02
N VAL A 171 -22.57 8.04 2.90
CA VAL A 171 -23.58 6.97 2.91
C VAL A 171 -23.11 5.73 3.72
N PRO A 172 -24.00 5.08 4.49
CA PRO A 172 -23.63 3.98 5.39
C PRO A 172 -23.02 2.77 4.65
N GLN A 173 -23.29 2.65 3.35
CA GLN A 173 -22.72 1.64 2.47
C GLN A 173 -21.19 1.72 2.39
N LEU A 174 -20.58 2.90 2.57
CA LEU A 174 -19.12 3.02 2.69
C LEU A 174 -18.58 2.30 3.92
N GLN A 175 -19.22 2.48 5.08
CA GLN A 175 -18.85 1.78 6.32
C GLN A 175 -19.09 0.27 6.20
N LYS A 176 -20.15 -0.14 5.49
CA LYS A 176 -20.44 -1.56 5.24
C LYS A 176 -19.36 -2.21 4.37
N LEU A 177 -18.98 -1.60 3.24
CA LEU A 177 -17.93 -2.11 2.36
C LEU A 177 -16.54 -2.13 3.04
N GLU A 178 -16.28 -1.16 3.93
CA GLU A 178 -15.08 -1.13 4.76
C GLU A 178 -15.05 -2.29 5.76
N ARG A 179 -16.15 -2.55 6.49
CA ARG A 179 -16.27 -3.70 7.41
C ARG A 179 -16.07 -5.06 6.71
N LEU A 180 -16.40 -5.14 5.42
CA LEU A 180 -16.22 -6.34 4.59
C LEU A 180 -14.80 -6.47 4.01
N ASN A 181 -13.93 -5.48 4.25
CA ASN A 181 -12.58 -5.35 3.73
C ASN A 181 -12.49 -5.28 2.19
N PHE A 182 -13.52 -4.74 1.52
CA PHE A 182 -13.47 -4.49 0.07
C PHE A 182 -12.87 -3.13 -0.28
N ILE A 183 -13.05 -2.15 0.61
CA ILE A 183 -12.49 -0.80 0.49
C ILE A 183 -11.77 -0.45 1.78
N THR A 184 -10.82 0.46 1.70
CA THR A 184 -10.17 1.08 2.86
C THR A 184 -10.44 2.58 2.81
N ASN A 185 -10.85 3.16 3.93
CA ASN A 185 -11.01 4.61 4.04
C ASN A 185 -9.76 5.20 4.69
N ARG A 186 -9.27 6.31 4.15
CA ARG A 186 -8.14 7.07 4.67
C ARG A 186 -8.46 8.55 4.66
N LYS A 187 -7.84 9.30 5.55
CA LYS A 187 -7.86 10.77 5.49
C LYS A 187 -6.62 11.26 4.77
N THR A 188 -6.81 12.12 3.77
CA THR A 188 -5.70 12.77 3.05
C THR A 188 -6.03 14.25 2.94
N ASN A 189 -5.18 15.12 3.51
CA ASN A 189 -5.36 16.57 3.55
C ASN A 189 -6.73 17.01 4.14
N GLY A 190 -7.18 16.35 5.21
CA GLY A 190 -8.47 16.62 5.84
C GLY A 190 -9.70 16.06 5.11
N ARG A 191 -9.52 15.43 3.94
CA ARG A 191 -10.61 14.84 3.15
C ARG A 191 -10.68 13.34 3.40
N ASN A 192 -11.90 12.81 3.53
CA ASN A 192 -12.12 11.37 3.53
C ASN A 192 -11.99 10.82 2.10
N GLU A 193 -11.05 9.90 1.91
CA GLU A 193 -10.80 9.17 0.67
C GLU A 193 -11.04 7.68 0.88
N SER A 194 -11.73 7.07 -0.08
CA SER A 194 -11.89 5.62 -0.16
C SER A 194 -10.96 5.09 -1.25
N GLU A 195 -10.25 4.01 -0.95
CA GLU A 195 -9.43 3.29 -1.91
C GLU A 195 -9.80 1.82 -1.96
N TRP A 196 -9.38 1.18 -3.04
CA TRP A 196 -9.63 -0.24 -3.24
C TRP A 196 -8.80 -1.09 -2.27
N GLY A 197 -9.45 -1.86 -1.40
CA GLY A 197 -8.81 -2.59 -0.29
C GLY A 197 -8.26 -3.97 -0.66
N CYS A 198 -8.48 -4.44 -1.90
CA CYS A 198 -8.14 -5.80 -2.30
C CYS A 198 -7.16 -5.91 -3.47
N ALA A 199 -6.20 -6.83 -3.36
CA ALA A 199 -5.40 -7.25 -4.51
C ALA A 199 -6.28 -8.07 -5.48
N LEU A 200 -6.69 -7.46 -6.59
CA LEU A 200 -7.38 -8.13 -7.68
C LEU A 200 -6.43 -8.38 -8.86
N SER A 201 -6.51 -9.57 -9.44
CA SER A 201 -5.94 -9.79 -10.77
C SER A 201 -6.72 -8.95 -11.80
N ILE A 202 -6.09 -8.61 -12.93
CA ILE A 202 -6.78 -7.89 -14.02
C ILE A 202 -8.00 -8.69 -14.54
N HIS A 203 -7.92 -10.02 -14.51
CA HIS A 203 -9.02 -10.90 -14.90
C HIS A 203 -10.18 -10.86 -13.91
N ASP A 204 -9.89 -10.84 -12.61
CA ASP A 204 -10.93 -10.71 -11.58
C ASP A 204 -11.54 -9.32 -11.61
N ALA A 205 -10.73 -8.27 -11.73
CA ALA A 205 -11.20 -6.89 -11.88
C ALA A 205 -12.12 -6.73 -13.10
N ALA A 206 -11.77 -7.32 -14.25
CA ALA A 206 -12.62 -7.27 -15.45
C ALA A 206 -13.96 -7.99 -15.22
N ARG A 207 -13.93 -9.20 -14.66
CA ARG A 207 -15.15 -9.99 -14.39
C ARG A 207 -16.03 -9.37 -13.31
N ILE A 208 -15.42 -8.75 -12.30
CA ILE A 208 -16.13 -8.01 -11.25
C ILE A 208 -16.77 -6.75 -11.84
N MET A 209 -16.04 -6.01 -12.69
CA MET A 209 -16.58 -4.83 -13.37
C MET A 209 -17.78 -5.19 -14.24
N GLU A 210 -17.70 -6.29 -14.99
CA GLU A 210 -18.81 -6.81 -15.80
C GLU A 210 -20.04 -7.13 -14.92
N ALA A 211 -19.87 -7.92 -13.85
CA ALA A 211 -20.94 -8.26 -12.92
C ALA A 211 -21.58 -7.01 -12.24
N LEU A 212 -20.76 -6.01 -11.90
CA LEU A 212 -21.25 -4.74 -11.36
C LEU A 212 -22.09 -3.96 -12.38
N LEU A 213 -21.64 -3.91 -13.64
CA LEU A 213 -22.36 -3.20 -14.71
C LEU A 213 -23.68 -3.89 -15.05
N ASP A 214 -23.71 -5.21 -15.09
CA ASP A 214 -24.95 -5.97 -15.36
C ASP A 214 -25.99 -5.74 -14.27
N LYS A 215 -25.61 -5.89 -12.99
CA LYS A 215 -26.52 -5.63 -11.87
C LYS A 215 -26.97 -4.18 -11.78
N LEU A 216 -26.09 -3.24 -12.09
CA LEU A 216 -26.43 -1.82 -12.11
C LEU A 216 -27.43 -1.50 -13.24
N ALA A 217 -27.27 -2.13 -14.41
CA ALA A 217 -28.20 -2.01 -15.52
C ALA A 217 -29.58 -2.61 -15.19
N ASP A 218 -29.63 -3.74 -14.48
CA ASP A 218 -30.89 -4.32 -13.98
C ASP A 218 -31.61 -3.36 -13.02
N TYR A 219 -30.87 -2.80 -12.05
CA TYR A 219 -31.40 -1.80 -11.14
C TYR A 219 -31.92 -0.57 -11.89
N GLN A 220 -31.14 -0.02 -12.83
CA GLN A 220 -31.53 1.16 -13.59
C GLN A 220 -32.80 0.92 -14.41
N ARG A 221 -32.95 -0.25 -15.05
CA ARG A 221 -34.19 -0.63 -15.74
C ARG A 221 -35.38 -0.71 -14.80
N LYS A 222 -35.21 -1.36 -13.64
CA LYS A 222 -36.28 -1.53 -12.65
C LYS A 222 -36.80 -0.20 -12.09
N HIS A 223 -35.93 0.82 -12.02
CA HIS A 223 -36.22 2.12 -11.43
C HIS A 223 -36.39 3.25 -12.48
N ASP A 224 -36.52 2.91 -13.77
CA ASP A 224 -36.66 3.86 -14.89
C ASP A 224 -35.54 4.93 -14.95
N LEU A 225 -34.32 4.54 -14.59
CA LEU A 225 -33.13 5.39 -14.60
C LEU A 225 -32.31 5.17 -15.89
N PRO A 226 -31.58 6.20 -16.36
CA PRO A 226 -30.71 6.07 -17.54
C PRO A 226 -29.57 5.07 -17.30
N LEU A 227 -29.38 4.12 -18.23
CA LEU A 227 -28.33 3.10 -18.17
C LEU A 227 -26.91 3.70 -18.13
N ALA A 228 -26.69 4.76 -18.90
CA ALA A 228 -25.41 5.47 -18.98
C ALA A 228 -25.65 6.96 -18.74
N PRO A 229 -25.80 7.39 -17.46
CA PRO A 229 -26.10 8.78 -17.17
C PRO A 229 -24.91 9.67 -17.56
N LYS A 230 -25.20 10.79 -18.22
CA LYS A 230 -24.17 11.74 -18.66
C LYS A 230 -23.58 12.48 -17.46
N ARG A 231 -22.27 12.72 -17.51
CA ARG A 231 -21.58 13.50 -16.48
C ARG A 231 -21.89 14.99 -16.65
N GLY A 232 -22.26 15.65 -15.55
CA GLY A 232 -22.44 17.09 -15.50
C GLY A 232 -21.11 17.85 -15.45
N ARG A 233 -21.18 19.14 -15.07
CA ARG A 233 -19.98 19.99 -14.94
C ARG A 233 -19.11 19.61 -13.73
N GLY A 234 -19.68 18.89 -12.76
CA GLY A 234 -19.02 18.47 -11.53
C GLY A 234 -18.89 19.63 -10.52
N ILE A 235 -18.63 19.29 -9.26
CA ILE A 235 -18.50 20.26 -8.17
C ILE A 235 -17.01 20.55 -7.94
N ASP A 236 -16.65 21.83 -7.77
CA ASP A 236 -15.28 22.17 -7.33
C ASP A 236 -15.13 21.93 -5.83
N TRP A 237 -14.72 20.71 -5.48
CA TRP A 237 -14.51 20.32 -4.07
C TRP A 237 -13.38 21.07 -3.37
N ARG A 238 -12.61 21.93 -4.06
CA ARG A 238 -11.61 22.79 -3.40
C ARG A 238 -12.27 23.86 -2.54
N ILE A 239 -13.45 24.36 -2.95
CA ILE A 239 -14.19 25.40 -2.24
C ILE A 239 -15.18 24.84 -1.20
N HIS A 240 -15.44 23.53 -1.22
CA HIS A 240 -16.32 22.82 -0.29
C HIS A 240 -15.57 21.75 0.52
N ALA A 241 -14.31 22.04 0.87
CA ALA A 241 -13.45 21.09 1.56
C ALA A 241 -13.94 20.76 2.98
N ASP A 242 -14.65 21.68 3.61
CA ASP A 242 -15.32 21.54 4.91
C ASP A 242 -16.37 20.41 4.92
N MET A 243 -17.08 20.21 3.81
CA MET A 243 -18.09 19.14 3.68
C MET A 243 -17.49 17.75 3.50
N LEU A 244 -16.19 17.66 3.21
CA LEU A 244 -15.45 16.40 3.09
C LEU A 244 -14.81 15.98 4.42
N SER A 245 -14.89 16.84 5.43
CA SER A 245 -14.43 16.65 6.79
C SER A 245 -15.58 16.13 7.68
N SER A 246 -15.28 15.42 8.76
CA SER A 246 -16.32 14.79 9.60
C SER A 246 -16.98 15.81 10.56
N PRO A 247 -18.27 15.66 10.94
CA PRO A 247 -18.90 16.52 11.94
C PRO A 247 -18.17 16.37 13.28
N GLY A 248 -17.40 17.39 13.65
CA GLY A 248 -16.44 17.37 14.76
C GLY A 248 -15.37 18.46 14.62
N ASP A 249 -15.21 19.02 13.41
CA ASP A 249 -14.21 20.04 13.09
C ASP A 249 -14.63 21.51 13.38
N VAL A 250 -15.61 21.74 14.27
CA VAL A 250 -15.72 23.08 14.89
C VAL A 250 -14.59 23.18 15.91
N GLN A 251 -13.48 23.80 15.50
CA GLN A 251 -12.37 24.12 16.40
C GLN A 251 -12.91 24.83 17.65
N PRO A 252 -12.63 24.34 18.88
CA PRO A 252 -12.87 25.15 20.06
C PRO A 252 -12.01 26.41 19.95
N GLN A 253 -12.62 27.56 20.22
CA GLN A 253 -11.91 28.84 20.16
C GLN A 253 -10.62 28.79 20.98
N ARG A 254 -9.55 29.30 20.38
CA ARG A 254 -8.21 29.46 20.96
C ARG A 254 -8.30 29.89 22.43
N PRO A 255 -7.68 29.16 23.37
CA PRO A 255 -7.17 29.79 24.57
C PRO A 255 -6.04 30.72 24.15
N THR A 256 -6.22 32.02 24.31
CA THR A 256 -5.16 33.03 24.25
C THR A 256 -4.23 32.84 25.45
N GLY A 257 -3.34 31.86 25.36
CA GLY A 257 -2.24 31.64 26.30
C GLY A 257 -0.89 31.69 25.58
N PRO A 258 0.20 32.08 26.25
CA PRO A 258 1.49 32.27 25.58
C PRO A 258 2.00 30.94 25.02
N LYS A 259 2.48 30.96 23.78
CA LYS A 259 3.17 29.82 23.15
C LYS A 259 4.32 29.35 24.07
N PRO A 260 4.39 28.07 24.46
CA PRO A 260 5.62 27.54 25.01
C PRO A 260 6.58 27.33 23.86
N GLY A 261 7.59 28.19 23.77
CA GLY A 261 8.85 27.83 23.13
C GLY A 261 9.51 26.74 23.98
N GLY A 262 9.34 25.49 23.57
CA GLY A 262 9.97 24.34 24.23
C GLY A 262 10.86 23.63 23.22
N THR A 263 12.18 23.74 23.39
CA THR A 263 13.14 22.84 22.75
C THR A 263 12.85 21.39 23.19
N ALA A 264 13.03 20.44 22.28
CA ALA A 264 12.95 19.01 22.58
C ALA A 264 14.02 18.63 23.62
N GLY A 265 13.64 18.62 24.90
CA GLY A 265 14.48 18.17 26.02
C GLY A 265 14.22 16.69 26.36
N PRO A 266 15.22 15.98 26.92
CA PRO A 266 15.06 14.60 27.41
C PRO A 266 14.05 14.52 28.56
N GLY A 267 13.57 13.31 28.86
CA GLY A 267 12.66 13.07 29.99
C GLY A 267 13.25 13.45 31.35
N PRO A 268 12.45 13.40 32.43
CA PRO A 268 12.86 13.80 33.78
C PRO A 268 14.13 13.08 34.29
N ASP A 269 14.47 11.92 33.74
CA ASP A 269 15.66 11.13 34.10
C ASP A 269 16.82 11.23 33.08
N GLY A 270 16.72 12.11 32.08
CA GLY A 270 17.75 12.30 31.03
C GLY A 270 17.67 11.31 29.86
N THR A 271 16.71 10.39 29.85
CA THR A 271 16.51 9.38 28.81
C THR A 271 15.78 9.93 27.59
N ASN A 272 16.19 9.49 26.39
CA ASN A 272 15.53 9.84 25.15
C ASN A 272 14.36 8.90 24.85
N SER A 273 13.39 9.41 24.08
CA SER A 273 12.27 8.63 23.55
C SER A 273 12.36 8.56 22.04
N TRP A 274 12.19 7.37 21.48
CA TRP A 274 12.38 7.10 20.05
C TRP A 274 11.12 6.53 19.42
N ILE A 275 11.00 6.70 18.11
CA ILE A 275 10.07 5.93 17.28
C ILE A 275 10.90 5.06 16.34
N TRP A 276 10.52 3.80 16.16
CA TRP A 276 11.16 2.93 15.18
C TRP A 276 10.13 2.15 14.39
N SER A 277 10.24 2.19 13.05
CA SER A 277 9.34 1.41 12.19
C SER A 277 9.76 -0.05 12.12
N VAL A 278 8.81 -0.98 12.20
CA VAL A 278 9.00 -2.42 12.14
C VAL A 278 7.96 -3.07 11.24
N ASN A 279 8.29 -4.17 10.55
CA ASN A 279 7.31 -4.97 9.81
C ASN A 279 6.75 -6.10 10.70
N ALA A 280 5.68 -6.77 10.29
CA ALA A 280 5.02 -7.77 11.13
C ALA A 280 5.93 -8.95 11.52
N ASP A 281 6.73 -9.48 10.60
CA ASP A 281 7.61 -10.62 10.86
C ASP A 281 8.75 -10.26 11.83
N ASN A 282 9.38 -9.11 11.62
CA ASN A 282 10.42 -8.60 12.51
C ASN A 282 9.86 -8.24 13.89
N PHE A 283 8.60 -7.78 13.97
CA PHE A 283 7.95 -7.56 15.26
C PHE A 283 7.75 -8.87 16.03
N LYS A 284 7.35 -9.96 15.36
CA LYS A 284 7.26 -11.30 15.97
C LYS A 284 8.61 -11.78 16.51
N ILE A 285 9.67 -11.61 15.72
CA ILE A 285 11.04 -11.98 16.11
C ILE A 285 11.50 -11.17 17.33
N MET A 286 11.35 -9.85 17.26
CA MET A 286 11.68 -8.90 18.34
C MET A 286 10.92 -9.24 19.62
N ARG A 287 9.61 -9.51 19.52
CA ARG A 287 8.75 -9.89 20.67
C ARG A 287 9.20 -11.20 21.30
N SER A 288 9.55 -12.20 20.50
CA SER A 288 9.98 -13.51 21.00
C SER A 288 11.37 -13.48 21.65
N HIS A 289 12.29 -12.67 21.12
CA HIS A 289 13.70 -12.67 21.54
C HIS A 289 14.06 -11.47 22.43
N GLN A 290 13.14 -10.51 22.59
CA GLN A 290 13.32 -9.27 23.36
C GLN A 290 14.61 -8.53 22.94
N VAL A 291 14.82 -8.40 21.64
CA VAL A 291 16.01 -7.77 21.04
C VAL A 291 15.60 -6.90 19.86
N TRP A 292 16.29 -5.79 19.69
CA TRP A 292 16.21 -4.97 18.49
C TRP A 292 17.57 -4.87 17.80
N ALA A 293 17.57 -4.62 16.50
CA ALA A 293 18.80 -4.47 15.74
C ALA A 293 18.81 -3.26 14.81
N SER A 294 20.02 -2.87 14.45
CA SER A 294 20.32 -1.74 13.58
C SER A 294 21.29 -2.17 12.48
N GLN A 295 21.08 -1.65 11.27
CA GLN A 295 22.03 -1.76 10.16
C GLN A 295 23.31 -0.92 10.38
N ALA A 296 23.29 0.03 11.31
CA ALA A 296 24.45 0.84 11.66
C ALA A 296 25.44 0.02 12.52
N GLU A 297 26.72 0.38 12.42
CA GLU A 297 27.76 -0.16 13.31
C GLU A 297 27.58 0.36 14.74
N ILE A 298 28.08 -0.40 15.71
CA ILE A 298 27.92 -0.13 17.15
C ILE A 298 28.39 1.29 17.46
N GLU A 299 29.54 1.70 16.92
CA GLU A 299 30.17 2.99 17.19
C GLU A 299 29.29 4.16 16.74
N LYS A 300 28.43 3.96 15.74
CA LYS A 300 27.56 5.01 15.21
C LYS A 300 26.20 5.07 15.90
N ILE A 301 25.64 3.91 16.24
CA ILE A 301 24.31 3.85 16.84
C ILE A 301 24.35 4.10 18.35
N GLN A 302 25.41 3.66 19.03
CA GLN A 302 25.55 3.81 20.47
C GLN A 302 25.61 5.28 20.90
N ASP A 303 26.09 6.19 20.05
CA ASP A 303 26.13 7.63 20.36
C ASP A 303 24.75 8.27 20.40
N ARG A 304 23.77 7.64 19.74
CA ARG A 304 22.40 8.15 19.64
C ARG A 304 21.47 7.44 20.61
N VAL A 305 21.43 6.12 20.55
CA VAL A 305 20.50 5.30 21.32
C VAL A 305 21.25 4.70 22.50
N LYS A 306 20.87 5.12 23.71
CA LYS A 306 21.53 4.74 24.96
C LYS A 306 20.68 3.73 25.74
N PRO A 307 21.30 2.90 26.60
CA PRO A 307 20.54 2.11 27.58
C PRO A 307 19.67 3.03 28.44
N GLY A 308 18.44 2.61 28.75
CA GLY A 308 17.43 3.40 29.44
C GLY A 308 16.52 4.22 28.52
N ASP A 309 16.89 4.41 27.25
CA ASP A 309 16.02 5.08 26.29
C ASP A 309 14.76 4.24 26.00
N LEU A 310 13.65 4.92 25.75
CA LEU A 310 12.39 4.30 25.35
C LEU A 310 12.24 4.28 23.84
N VAL A 311 11.61 3.24 23.30
CA VAL A 311 11.27 3.13 21.89
C VAL A 311 9.83 2.70 21.69
N ALA A 312 9.09 3.46 20.88
CA ALA A 312 7.77 3.11 20.40
C ALA A 312 7.89 2.49 19.00
N PHE A 313 7.42 1.26 18.85
CA PHE A 313 7.45 0.55 17.57
C PHE A 313 6.20 0.83 16.74
N TYR A 314 6.41 1.43 15.57
CA TYR A 314 5.37 1.70 14.58
C TYR A 314 5.32 0.55 13.57
N LEU A 315 4.16 -0.10 13.44
CA LEU A 315 4.01 -1.25 12.57
C LEU A 315 3.67 -0.83 11.13
N ILE A 316 4.60 -1.11 10.22
CA ILE A 316 4.47 -0.83 8.79
C ILE A 316 3.30 -1.64 8.21
N GLY A 317 2.48 -0.98 7.39
CA GLY A 317 1.32 -1.58 6.74
C GLY A 317 0.06 -1.68 7.61
N HIS A 318 0.17 -1.46 8.92
CA HIS A 318 -0.95 -1.55 9.87
C HIS A 318 -1.33 -0.21 10.51
N GLY A 319 -0.54 0.84 10.28
CA GLY A 319 -0.97 2.21 10.56
C GLY A 319 -1.04 2.57 12.04
N GLY A 320 -0.24 1.93 12.91
CA GLY A 320 -0.29 2.19 14.35
C GLY A 320 0.93 1.72 15.12
N PHE A 321 1.01 2.13 16.38
CA PHE A 321 2.01 1.65 17.32
C PHE A 321 1.54 0.35 17.97
N VAL A 322 2.47 -0.60 18.12
CA VAL A 322 2.19 -1.95 18.62
C VAL A 322 2.81 -2.25 19.98
N ALA A 323 3.85 -1.51 20.35
CA ALA A 323 4.50 -1.67 21.64
C ALA A 323 5.44 -0.51 21.95
N VAL A 324 5.74 -0.36 23.23
CA VAL A 324 6.82 0.44 23.77
C VAL A 324 7.75 -0.46 24.59
N TYR A 325 9.04 -0.31 24.35
CA TYR A 325 10.11 -1.01 25.06
C TYR A 325 11.14 -0.02 25.59
N GLU A 326 11.90 -0.47 26.58
CA GLU A 326 13.11 0.17 27.08
C GLU A 326 14.33 -0.55 26.48
N PHE A 327 15.33 0.20 26.02
CA PHE A 327 16.61 -0.35 25.59
C PHE A 327 17.47 -0.70 26.81
N VAL A 328 17.94 -1.94 26.93
CA VAL A 328 18.63 -2.43 28.13
C VAL A 328 20.02 -2.97 27.82
N GLY A 329 21.01 -2.44 28.54
CA GLY A 329 22.43 -2.80 28.36
C GLY A 329 23.01 -2.28 27.06
N ASP A 330 24.29 -2.58 26.84
CA ASP A 330 25.05 -2.02 25.73
C ASP A 330 24.66 -2.63 24.37
N TRP A 331 24.90 -1.86 23.31
CA TRP A 331 24.88 -2.38 21.94
C TRP A 331 25.98 -3.42 21.78
N TYR A 332 25.65 -4.54 21.13
CA TYR A 332 26.58 -5.62 20.85
C TYR A 332 26.49 -6.05 19.40
N ARG A 333 27.51 -6.76 18.92
CA ARG A 333 27.56 -7.22 17.53
C ARG A 333 26.53 -8.32 17.32
N SER A 334 25.77 -8.24 16.24
CA SER A 334 24.83 -9.31 15.87
C SER A 334 25.56 -10.64 15.72
N PRO A 335 25.16 -11.69 16.46
CA PRO A 335 25.87 -12.97 16.48
C PRO A 335 25.56 -13.84 15.26
N ALA A 336 24.34 -13.73 14.72
CA ALA A 336 23.86 -14.50 13.59
C ALA A 336 22.71 -13.75 12.88
N PRO A 337 22.41 -14.09 11.60
CA PRO A 337 21.21 -13.64 10.93
C PRO A 337 19.97 -14.10 11.69
N MET A 338 19.06 -13.18 12.01
CA MET A 338 17.83 -13.50 12.74
C MET A 338 16.59 -12.75 12.24
N TRP A 339 16.76 -11.71 11.44
CA TRP A 339 15.66 -10.89 10.94
C TRP A 339 15.10 -11.45 9.62
N SER A 340 13.83 -11.19 9.32
CA SER A 340 13.15 -11.77 8.15
C SER A 340 13.75 -11.32 6.82
N ASP A 341 14.46 -10.19 6.81
CA ASP A 341 15.16 -9.62 5.67
C ASP A 341 16.61 -10.14 5.50
N GLU A 342 17.10 -11.01 6.40
CA GLU A 342 18.50 -11.48 6.42
C GLU A 342 18.71 -12.85 5.76
N SER A 343 18.14 -13.07 4.57
CA SER A 343 18.29 -14.33 3.83
C SER A 343 19.71 -14.56 3.26
N GLY A 344 20.58 -13.53 3.28
CA GLY A 344 21.91 -13.52 2.68
C GLY A 344 23.07 -13.27 3.66
N GLY A 345 22.81 -13.32 4.96
CA GLY A 345 23.79 -12.97 6.01
C GLY A 345 23.34 -11.80 6.87
N ILE A 346 24.20 -11.39 7.81
CA ILE A 346 23.89 -10.32 8.77
C ILE A 346 23.83 -8.97 8.05
N ILE A 347 22.66 -8.35 8.04
CA ILE A 347 22.41 -7.00 7.51
C ILE A 347 22.30 -6.01 8.68
N HIS A 348 21.64 -6.43 9.76
CA HIS A 348 21.56 -5.66 10.99
C HIS A 348 22.77 -5.99 11.85
N LYS A 349 23.77 -5.12 11.85
CA LYS A 349 25.12 -5.39 12.38
C LYS A 349 25.22 -5.26 13.90
N SER A 350 24.34 -4.45 14.49
CA SER A 350 24.35 -4.14 15.91
C SER A 350 23.00 -4.48 16.52
N GLN A 351 23.01 -5.06 17.71
CA GLN A 351 21.82 -5.43 18.47
C GLN A 351 21.85 -4.83 19.87
N ILE A 352 20.67 -4.66 20.44
CA ILE A 352 20.46 -4.20 21.81
C ILE A 352 19.25 -4.93 22.41
N ARG A 353 19.32 -5.26 23.70
CA ARG A 353 18.20 -5.94 24.37
C ARG A 353 17.07 -4.95 24.63
N LEU A 354 15.87 -5.49 24.65
CA LEU A 354 14.65 -4.78 24.97
C LEU A 354 14.08 -5.30 26.28
N LYS A 355 13.41 -4.41 27.01
CA LYS A 355 12.53 -4.76 28.12
C LYS A 355 11.16 -4.17 27.84
N GLN A 356 10.16 -5.04 27.76
CA GLN A 356 8.78 -4.63 27.47
C GLN A 356 8.27 -3.65 28.53
N VAL A 357 7.81 -2.48 28.08
CA VAL A 357 7.14 -1.50 28.94
C VAL A 357 5.63 -1.67 28.78
N LYS A 358 5.15 -1.67 27.54
CA LYS A 358 3.73 -1.89 27.24
C LYS A 358 3.53 -2.40 25.83
N GLU A 359 2.58 -3.32 25.67
CA GLU A 359 2.15 -3.82 24.37
C GLU A 359 0.66 -3.57 24.19
N GLY A 360 0.23 -3.36 22.96
CA GLY A 360 -1.15 -3.08 22.61
C GLY A 360 -1.21 -2.43 21.23
N PHE A 361 -2.39 -2.19 20.68
CA PHE A 361 -2.50 -1.44 19.43
C PHE A 361 -3.01 -0.03 19.70
N ALA A 362 -2.27 0.95 19.20
CA ALA A 362 -2.65 2.36 19.20
C ALA A 362 -2.63 2.85 17.74
N PRO A 363 -3.81 2.94 17.08
CA PRO A 363 -3.86 3.38 15.69
C PRO A 363 -3.44 4.84 15.57
N MET A 364 -2.76 5.18 14.46
CA MET A 364 -2.25 6.53 14.23
C MET A 364 -3.38 7.57 14.17
N SER A 365 -4.58 7.15 13.75
CA SER A 365 -5.80 7.96 13.75
C SER A 365 -6.12 8.58 15.12
N ASP A 366 -5.79 7.89 16.20
CA ASP A 366 -6.11 8.32 17.57
C ASP A 366 -5.01 9.22 18.16
N LEU A 367 -3.86 9.28 17.49
CA LEU A 367 -2.63 9.88 17.99
C LEU A 367 -2.22 11.14 17.22
N GLU A 368 -2.51 11.23 15.93
CA GLU A 368 -1.96 12.25 15.02
C GLU A 368 -2.24 13.68 15.49
N GLY A 369 -3.45 13.96 16.00
CA GLY A 369 -3.82 15.28 16.54
C GLY A 369 -3.31 15.56 17.96
N ARG A 370 -2.74 14.57 18.64
CA ARG A 370 -2.32 14.65 20.05
C ARG A 370 -0.82 14.70 20.23
N LEU A 371 -0.05 14.16 19.28
CA LEU A 371 1.40 14.13 19.36
C LEU A 371 2.00 15.42 18.79
N SER A 372 2.75 16.13 19.61
CA SER A 372 3.42 17.38 19.26
C SER A 372 4.39 17.24 18.10
N ILE A 373 5.01 16.06 17.90
CA ILE A 373 5.85 15.79 16.73
C ILE A 373 5.12 15.93 15.39
N PHE A 374 3.78 15.93 15.37
CA PHE A 374 2.99 16.08 14.15
C PHE A 374 2.28 17.45 14.04
N GLN A 375 2.35 18.31 15.07
CA GLN A 375 1.60 19.57 15.12
C GLN A 375 2.13 20.69 14.20
N ASP A 376 3.44 20.73 13.92
CA ASP A 376 4.06 21.77 13.08
C ASP A 376 3.99 21.50 11.56
N ALA A 377 3.39 20.39 11.14
CA ALA A 377 3.47 19.96 9.76
C ALA A 377 2.29 20.49 8.94
N SER A 378 2.42 21.72 8.46
CA SER A 378 1.62 22.28 7.36
C SER A 378 1.86 21.57 6.01
N ASP A 379 2.48 20.39 6.01
CA ASP A 379 2.99 19.71 4.83
C ASP A 379 2.77 18.18 4.95
N ASN A 380 2.47 17.55 3.82
CA ASN A 380 2.10 16.13 3.66
C ASN A 380 3.25 15.14 3.94
N ARG A 381 4.30 15.63 4.60
CA ARG A 381 5.55 14.94 4.89
C ARG A 381 5.68 14.54 6.35
N HIS A 382 4.68 14.77 7.19
CA HIS A 382 4.74 14.43 8.63
C HIS A 382 4.86 12.92 8.87
N LEU A 383 4.27 12.07 8.03
CA LEU A 383 4.45 10.61 8.09
C LEU A 383 5.89 10.17 7.77
N LEU A 384 6.72 11.01 7.13
CA LEU A 384 8.16 10.73 6.99
C LEU A 384 8.86 10.67 8.34
N LYS A 385 8.31 11.29 9.39
CA LYS A 385 8.85 11.16 10.75
C LYS A 385 8.63 9.77 11.34
N LEU A 386 7.74 8.95 10.80
CA LEU A 386 7.59 7.55 11.20
C LEU A 386 8.57 6.62 10.47
N ARG A 387 9.20 7.08 9.39
CA ARG A 387 10.10 6.27 8.57
C ARG A 387 11.47 6.16 9.25
N SER A 388 11.86 4.95 9.64
CA SER A 388 13.24 4.62 9.97
C SER A 388 14.06 4.42 8.69
N GLY A 389 15.34 4.78 8.72
CA GLY A 389 16.22 4.69 7.56
C GLY A 389 17.68 4.51 7.96
N GLY A 390 18.42 3.70 7.19
CA GLY A 390 19.86 3.48 7.37
C GLY A 390 20.26 2.87 8.72
N GLY A 391 19.34 2.15 9.38
CA GLY A 391 19.56 1.59 10.71
C GLY A 391 19.28 2.54 11.89
N TYR A 392 18.72 3.72 11.66
CA TYR A 392 18.42 4.67 12.73
C TYR A 392 16.91 4.75 13.04
N PRO A 393 16.55 5.19 14.25
CA PRO A 393 15.17 5.54 14.60
C PRO A 393 14.56 6.53 13.60
N GLY A 394 13.22 6.58 13.59
CA GLY A 394 12.44 7.55 12.84
C GLY A 394 12.73 9.00 13.25
N ASN A 395 11.94 9.91 12.72
CA ASN A 395 12.08 11.35 12.93
C ASN A 395 13.47 11.87 12.54
N ASN A 396 14.01 11.33 11.44
CA ASN A 396 15.37 11.59 10.96
C ASN A 396 16.45 11.28 12.02
N GLY A 397 16.21 10.27 12.86
CA GLY A 397 17.11 9.89 13.94
C GLY A 397 17.17 10.90 15.08
N LYS A 398 16.11 11.70 15.29
CA LYS A 398 15.95 12.61 16.44
C LYS A 398 14.92 12.03 17.43
N PRO A 399 15.14 12.21 18.75
CA PRO A 399 14.18 11.76 19.74
C PRO A 399 12.85 12.53 19.61
N ILE A 400 11.79 11.92 20.14
CA ILE A 400 10.48 12.55 20.30
C ILE A 400 10.36 13.13 21.72
N PRO A 401 9.51 14.15 21.93
CA PRO A 401 9.24 14.68 23.25
C PRO A 401 8.67 13.61 24.19
N SER A 402 9.12 13.61 25.44
CA SER A 402 8.61 12.69 26.47
C SER A 402 7.09 12.72 26.64
N PRO A 403 6.39 13.87 26.55
CA PRO A 403 4.91 13.90 26.55
C PRO A 403 4.29 13.07 25.42
N ASP A 404 4.87 13.09 24.22
CA ASP A 404 4.38 12.30 23.09
C ASP A 404 4.54 10.79 23.35
N MET A 405 5.67 10.38 23.92
CA MET A 405 5.87 8.99 24.33
C MET A 405 4.83 8.54 25.36
N GLN A 406 4.51 9.38 26.35
CA GLN A 406 3.49 9.06 27.35
C GLN A 406 2.09 8.93 26.74
N ILE A 407 1.76 9.77 25.74
CA ILE A 407 0.51 9.65 24.99
C ILE A 407 0.45 8.30 24.24
N ILE A 408 1.55 7.87 23.62
CA ILE A 408 1.64 6.57 22.95
C ILE A 408 1.41 5.44 23.97
N ILE A 409 2.17 5.42 25.07
CA ILE A 409 2.03 4.41 26.15
C ILE A 409 0.58 4.37 26.67
N GLY A 410 -0.03 5.53 26.94
CA GLY A 410 -1.41 5.61 27.43
C GLY A 410 -2.47 5.11 26.43
N SER A 411 -2.14 5.09 25.14
CA SER A 411 -3.06 4.69 24.07
C SER A 411 -2.89 3.23 23.65
N LEU A 412 -1.73 2.61 23.91
CA LEU A 412 -1.52 1.18 23.71
C LEU A 412 -2.53 0.38 24.58
N GLY A 413 -3.38 -0.41 23.92
CA GLY A 413 -4.42 -1.25 24.56
C GLY A 413 -5.85 -0.72 24.42
N ARG A 414 -6.07 0.39 23.70
CA ARG A 414 -7.42 0.91 23.39
C ARG A 414 -8.01 0.39 22.08
N GLY A 415 -7.18 -0.18 21.19
CA GLY A 415 -7.62 -0.80 19.93
C GLY A 415 -7.53 -2.33 19.96
N ASN A 416 -8.30 -3.00 19.09
CA ASN A 416 -8.13 -4.43 18.86
C ASN A 416 -6.72 -4.68 18.31
N PHE A 417 -5.95 -5.53 19.01
CA PHE A 417 -4.65 -5.97 18.51
C PHE A 417 -4.86 -6.69 17.17
N PRO A 418 -4.08 -6.39 16.12
CA PRO A 418 -4.24 -7.08 14.84
C PRO A 418 -4.10 -8.59 15.07
N LEU A 419 -5.16 -9.35 14.77
CA LEU A 419 -5.29 -10.78 15.12
C LEU A 419 -4.26 -11.70 14.44
N GLU A 420 -3.43 -11.17 13.54
CA GLU A 420 -2.44 -11.91 12.75
C GLU A 420 -0.98 -11.72 13.22
N ILE A 421 -0.75 -11.09 14.38
CA ILE A 421 0.59 -10.69 14.89
C ILE A 421 1.00 -11.39 16.18
#